data_AF-A0A661WQ26-F1
#
_entry.id   AF-A0A661WQ26-F1
#
_cell.length_a   1.000
_cell.length_b   1.000
_cell.length_c   1.000
_cell.angle_alpha   90.00
_cell.angle_beta   90.00
_cell.angle_gamma   90.00
#
_symmetry.space_group_name_H-M   'P 1'
#
loop_
_entity.id
_entity.type
_entity.pdbx_description
1 polymer ?
#
loop_
_entity_poly.entity_id
_entity_poly.type
_entity_poly.pdbx_seq_one_letter_code
_entity_poly.pdbx_strand_id
1 'polypeptide(L)'
;MNDQGLFFDAMSIEEPVKVEQGNKPKYQGSLPAKALETCADVDCVLDLFARYHAYDTWVFQFMFGDASGNSVIIEPFQNNHGGRFLVGTNFLQSVVDENRCRYCDRYWTARSMFENSDSISVDLMRDILIATQLEGDYPTQYSTIYDLKENLIYLYLFHNFEEVRIFDLDEELAKGYHVLRMENLFDDTLGYYVFARTERGRQAEIRADYYPVELDSEIYSAYLGDYLGPEDLDMAFDHYSVDFVNGDLVLKLIPDKAWMKLEPTSETEFFHLSFFDHFEITFLPEGNGEVNGFILSNADGDYEFQRTSLQAQADKEETRPVTFWSVLWDKIWRFSRTNTFKFLAIILGLILLQFVLQYLKSLLV
;
A
#
# COMPACT_ATOMS: atom_id res chain seq x y z
N MET A 1 2.11 10.99 2.87
CA MET A 1 3.24 11.45 3.72
C MET A 1 2.92 11.21 5.19
N ASN A 2 3.89 11.32 6.10
CA ASN A 2 3.67 11.26 7.55
C ASN A 2 4.19 12.53 8.27
N ASP A 3 3.97 12.60 9.58
CA ASP A 3 4.31 13.73 10.46
C ASP A 3 5.83 13.88 10.74
N GLN A 4 6.65 12.97 10.22
CA GLN A 4 8.11 13.05 10.29
C GLN A 4 8.73 13.54 8.97
N GLY A 5 7.91 13.84 7.96
CA GLY A 5 8.38 14.30 6.65
C GLY A 5 8.80 13.17 5.71
N LEU A 6 8.24 11.96 5.85
CA LEU A 6 8.40 10.86 4.90
C LEU A 6 7.24 10.82 3.89
N PHE A 7 7.55 10.68 2.61
CA PHE A 7 6.64 10.47 1.50
C PHE A 7 6.72 9.04 0.96
N PHE A 8 5.60 8.58 0.40
CA PHE A 8 5.49 7.30 -0.28
C PHE A 8 4.53 7.42 -1.48
N ASP A 9 4.88 6.76 -2.58
CA ASP A 9 3.98 6.45 -3.70
C ASP A 9 4.38 5.12 -4.35
N ALA A 10 3.48 4.54 -5.15
CA ALA A 10 3.70 3.30 -5.89
C ALA A 10 3.37 3.47 -7.37
N MET A 11 4.19 2.87 -8.22
CA MET A 11 3.98 2.85 -9.66
C MET A 11 3.85 1.41 -10.12
N SER A 12 2.80 1.08 -10.87
CA SER A 12 2.66 -0.26 -11.46
C SER A 12 3.80 -0.51 -12.44
N ILE A 13 4.26 -1.75 -12.53
CA ILE A 13 5.25 -2.17 -13.52
C ILE A 13 4.53 -2.91 -14.66
N GLU A 14 5.10 -2.84 -15.87
CA GLU A 14 4.47 -3.38 -17.07
C GLU A 14 4.23 -4.90 -17.00
N GLU A 15 5.20 -5.66 -16.50
CA GLU A 15 5.13 -7.11 -16.37
C GLU A 15 5.43 -7.53 -14.92
N PRO A 16 4.62 -8.42 -14.31
CA PRO A 16 4.92 -8.98 -13.01
C PRO A 16 6.32 -9.61 -12.95
N VAL A 17 7.04 -9.37 -11.86
CA VAL A 17 8.41 -9.87 -11.69
C VAL A 17 8.50 -10.74 -10.43
N LYS A 18 8.75 -12.03 -10.63
CA LYS A 18 9.08 -12.96 -9.53
C LYS A 18 10.55 -12.85 -9.16
N VAL A 19 10.84 -12.63 -7.87
CA VAL A 19 12.21 -12.51 -7.37
C VAL A 19 12.43 -13.47 -6.22
N GLU A 20 13.59 -14.14 -6.21
CA GLU A 20 14.02 -14.95 -5.08
C GLU A 20 14.33 -14.05 -3.87
N GLN A 21 13.49 -14.11 -2.85
CA GLN A 21 13.62 -13.28 -1.64
C GLN A 21 14.66 -13.80 -0.63
N GLY A 22 15.32 -14.93 -0.95
CA GLY A 22 16.29 -15.59 -0.08
C GLY A 22 15.67 -16.00 1.26
N ASN A 23 16.35 -15.69 2.37
CA ASN A 23 15.89 -16.02 3.73
C ASN A 23 15.11 -14.86 4.39
N LYS A 24 14.74 -13.81 3.65
CA LYS A 24 13.97 -12.70 4.23
C LYS A 24 12.58 -13.21 4.63
N PRO A 25 12.12 -13.01 5.88
CA PRO A 25 10.74 -13.30 6.22
C PRO A 25 9.77 -12.41 5.43
N LYS A 26 8.65 -12.99 5.00
CA LYS A 26 7.53 -12.24 4.41
C LYS A 26 6.93 -11.33 5.47
N TYR A 27 6.74 -10.04 5.15
CA TYR A 27 6.00 -9.17 6.05
C TYR A 27 4.50 -9.43 5.94
N GLN A 28 3.84 -9.66 7.08
CA GLN A 28 2.40 -9.87 7.14
C GLN A 28 1.68 -8.51 7.16
N GLY A 29 1.51 -7.91 5.98
CA GLY A 29 0.91 -6.59 5.79
C GLY A 29 1.61 -5.77 4.71
N SER A 30 1.17 -4.53 4.52
CA SER A 30 1.80 -3.62 3.56
C SER A 30 3.08 -3.01 4.16
N LEU A 31 4.25 -3.35 3.61
CA LEU A 31 5.52 -2.75 4.03
C LEU A 31 5.55 -1.22 3.82
N PRO A 32 5.02 -0.67 2.71
CA PRO A 32 4.88 0.77 2.58
C PRO A 32 4.03 1.43 3.66
N ALA A 33 2.89 0.84 4.03
CA ALA A 33 2.08 1.34 5.14
C ALA A 33 2.87 1.29 6.46
N LYS A 34 3.65 0.22 6.68
CA LYS A 34 4.51 0.10 7.86
C LYS A 34 5.61 1.17 7.88
N ALA A 35 6.20 1.46 6.73
CA ALA A 35 7.19 2.52 6.57
C ALA A 35 6.58 3.88 6.93
N LEU A 36 5.41 4.23 6.37
CA LEU A 36 4.72 5.48 6.72
C LEU A 36 4.34 5.56 8.21
N GLU A 37 3.98 4.44 8.85
CA GLU A 37 3.62 4.41 10.27
C GLU A 37 4.84 4.58 11.20
N THR A 38 6.03 4.13 10.80
CA THR A 38 7.15 3.93 11.74
C THR A 38 8.49 4.55 11.37
N CYS A 39 8.67 5.00 10.12
CA CYS A 39 9.91 5.59 9.65
C CYS A 39 9.82 7.11 9.55
N ALA A 40 10.92 7.76 9.93
CA ALA A 40 11.08 9.21 9.77
C ALA A 40 11.77 9.60 8.46
N ASP A 41 12.56 8.69 7.89
CA ASP A 41 13.47 8.95 6.78
C ASP A 41 13.63 7.72 5.87
N VAL A 42 14.28 7.94 4.72
CA VAL A 42 14.55 6.91 3.71
C VAL A 42 15.46 5.80 4.25
N ASP A 43 16.41 6.11 5.14
CA ASP A 43 17.32 5.11 5.72
C ASP A 43 16.55 4.08 6.55
N CYS A 44 15.59 4.52 7.37
CA CYS A 44 14.70 3.61 8.09
C CYS A 44 13.88 2.72 7.15
N VAL A 45 13.42 3.26 6.01
CA VAL A 45 12.68 2.48 5.00
C VAL A 45 13.58 1.39 4.41
N LEU A 46 14.81 1.74 4.04
CA LEU A 46 15.77 0.78 3.50
C LEU A 46 16.08 -0.33 4.51
N ASP A 47 16.24 0.00 5.78
CA ASP A 47 16.41 -0.99 6.85
C ASP A 47 15.18 -1.91 6.98
N LEU A 48 13.97 -1.40 6.78
CA LEU A 48 12.75 -2.19 6.81
C LEU A 48 12.69 -3.19 5.65
N PHE A 49 12.98 -2.74 4.41
CA PHE A 49 13.01 -3.58 3.20
C PHE A 49 14.24 -4.50 3.12
N ALA A 50 15.29 -4.22 3.89
CA ALA A 50 16.40 -5.16 4.09
C ALA A 50 15.99 -6.33 4.99
N ARG A 51 15.18 -6.05 6.03
CA ARG A 51 14.73 -7.04 7.02
C ARG A 51 13.61 -7.94 6.53
N TYR A 52 12.70 -7.42 5.72
CA TYR A 52 11.53 -8.13 5.24
C TYR A 52 11.43 -8.05 3.71
N HIS A 53 10.80 -9.03 3.08
CA HIS A 53 10.35 -8.88 1.70
C HIS A 53 8.86 -8.52 1.66
N ALA A 54 8.48 -7.71 0.66
CA ALA A 54 7.13 -7.18 0.49
C ALA A 54 6.22 -8.16 -0.27
N TYR A 55 6.69 -8.65 -1.42
CA TYR A 55 5.95 -9.52 -2.32
C TYR A 55 6.87 -10.59 -2.91
N ASP A 56 6.30 -11.76 -3.21
CA ASP A 56 6.97 -12.83 -3.96
C ASP A 56 7.00 -12.49 -5.46
N THR A 57 5.90 -11.95 -5.96
CA THR A 57 5.74 -11.36 -7.29
C THR A 57 5.53 -9.86 -7.16
N TRP A 58 6.42 -9.08 -7.75
CA TRP A 58 6.33 -7.63 -7.75
C TRP A 58 5.48 -7.17 -8.93
N VAL A 59 4.49 -6.32 -8.66
CA VAL A 59 3.70 -5.62 -9.69
C VAL A 59 3.71 -4.10 -9.53
N PHE A 60 4.40 -3.64 -8.49
CA PHE A 60 4.64 -2.22 -8.22
C PHE A 60 6.12 -2.02 -7.89
N GLN A 61 6.63 -0.83 -8.17
CA GLN A 61 7.84 -0.28 -7.57
C GLN A 61 7.43 0.80 -6.56
N PHE A 62 8.23 0.99 -5.52
CA PHE A 62 7.88 1.89 -4.41
C PHE A 62 8.82 3.08 -4.36
N MET A 63 8.27 4.28 -4.46
CA MET A 63 9.03 5.52 -4.33
C MET A 63 8.86 6.07 -2.91
N PHE A 64 9.99 6.42 -2.29
CA PHE A 64 10.05 7.14 -1.02
C PHE A 64 10.90 8.38 -1.17
N GLY A 65 10.56 9.42 -0.41
CA GLY A 65 11.37 10.63 -0.25
C GLY A 65 11.21 11.18 1.15
N ASP A 66 12.21 11.89 1.67
CA ASP A 66 12.14 12.50 2.99
C ASP A 66 12.48 14.01 2.99
N ALA A 67 12.15 14.68 4.08
CA ALA A 67 12.36 16.13 4.25
C ALA A 67 13.85 16.55 4.22
N SER A 68 14.78 15.61 4.37
CA SER A 68 16.22 15.87 4.21
C SER A 68 16.66 15.93 2.75
N GLY A 69 15.80 15.51 1.83
CA GLY A 69 16.04 15.48 0.39
C GLY A 69 16.56 14.14 -0.11
N ASN A 70 16.62 13.10 0.73
CA ASN A 70 16.91 11.76 0.26
C ASN A 70 15.67 11.18 -0.42
N SER A 71 15.88 10.38 -1.45
CA SER A 71 14.80 9.66 -2.13
C SER A 71 15.30 8.34 -2.68
N VAL A 72 14.42 7.35 -2.75
CA VAL A 72 14.71 6.04 -3.32
C VAL A 72 13.49 5.48 -4.04
N ILE A 73 13.71 4.82 -5.17
CA ILE A 73 12.76 3.88 -5.76
C ILE A 73 13.27 2.47 -5.43
N ILE A 74 12.47 1.72 -4.70
CA ILE A 74 12.71 0.33 -4.37
C ILE A 74 12.08 -0.52 -5.47
N GLU A 75 12.92 -1.18 -6.25
CA GLU A 75 12.55 -2.12 -7.30
C GLU A 75 12.90 -3.57 -6.91
N PRO A 76 12.43 -4.59 -7.66
CA PRO A 76 12.65 -5.98 -7.32
C PRO A 76 14.12 -6.40 -7.33
N PHE A 77 14.95 -5.78 -8.18
CA PHE A 77 16.35 -6.16 -8.38
C PHE A 77 17.36 -5.19 -7.75
N GLN A 78 17.10 -3.88 -7.82
CA GLN A 78 18.03 -2.86 -7.37
C GLN A 78 17.30 -1.59 -6.94
N ASN A 79 17.74 -0.98 -5.84
CA ASN A 79 17.24 0.31 -5.42
C ASN A 79 17.88 1.45 -6.24
N ASN A 80 17.06 2.39 -6.70
CA ASN A 80 17.51 3.59 -7.41
C ASN A 80 17.45 4.79 -6.48
N HIS A 81 18.62 5.35 -6.16
CA HIS A 81 18.75 6.49 -5.26
C HIS A 81 18.72 7.81 -6.02
N GLY A 82 18.04 8.80 -5.45
CA GLY A 82 18.01 10.15 -5.99
C GLY A 82 19.32 10.91 -5.74
N GLY A 83 19.59 11.87 -6.62
CA GLY A 83 20.60 12.89 -6.42
C GLY A 83 19.95 14.25 -6.20
N ARG A 84 20.08 15.14 -7.19
CA ARG A 84 19.34 16.41 -7.20
C ARG A 84 17.83 16.21 -7.37
N PHE A 85 17.44 15.17 -8.12
CA PHE A 85 16.07 14.75 -8.34
C PHE A 85 16.06 13.24 -8.61
N LEU A 86 14.88 12.63 -8.51
CA LEU A 86 14.60 11.24 -8.87
C LEU A 86 13.26 11.20 -9.60
N VAL A 87 13.23 10.56 -10.77
CA VAL A 87 12.01 10.37 -11.57
C VAL A 87 11.74 8.87 -11.66
N GLY A 88 10.48 8.48 -11.49
CA GLY A 88 10.01 7.12 -11.74
C GLY A 88 8.76 7.15 -12.61
N THR A 89 8.55 6.11 -13.41
CA THR A 89 7.27 5.83 -14.08
C THR A 89 6.95 4.34 -13.98
N ASN A 90 6.37 3.72 -15.00
CA ASN A 90 5.82 2.35 -14.94
C ASN A 90 6.78 1.28 -15.47
N PHE A 91 8.08 1.56 -15.50
CA PHE A 91 9.11 0.61 -15.91
C PHE A 91 10.21 0.52 -14.84
N LEU A 92 10.88 -0.63 -14.79
CA LEU A 92 11.98 -0.89 -13.88
C LEU A 92 13.30 -0.33 -14.44
N GLN A 93 13.85 0.70 -13.81
CA GLN A 93 15.13 1.30 -14.20
C GLN A 93 16.30 0.34 -13.98
N SER A 94 16.15 -0.67 -13.13
CA SER A 94 17.15 -1.72 -12.90
C SER A 94 17.36 -2.67 -14.09
N VAL A 95 16.41 -2.77 -15.02
CA VAL A 95 16.48 -3.71 -16.15
C VAL A 95 16.27 -3.06 -17.52
N VAL A 96 15.54 -1.95 -17.59
CA VAL A 96 15.28 -1.25 -18.84
C VAL A 96 16.47 -0.34 -19.18
N ASP A 97 17.07 -0.57 -20.35
CA ASP A 97 17.95 0.42 -20.98
C ASP A 97 17.08 1.61 -21.37
N GLU A 98 17.21 2.72 -20.64
CA GLU A 98 16.39 3.93 -20.85
C GLU A 98 16.44 4.43 -22.30
N ASN A 99 17.56 4.20 -23.01
CA ASN A 99 17.72 4.56 -24.43
C ASN A 99 16.92 3.68 -25.40
N ARG A 100 16.40 2.55 -24.92
CA ARG A 100 15.58 1.60 -25.67
C ARG A 100 14.13 1.62 -25.25
N CYS A 101 13.78 2.36 -24.20
CA CYS A 101 12.39 2.47 -23.78
C CYS A 101 11.58 3.30 -24.79
N ARG A 102 10.85 2.59 -25.65
CA ARG A 102 10.05 3.18 -26.73
C ARG A 102 8.84 3.98 -26.22
N TYR A 103 8.42 3.78 -24.97
CA TYR A 103 7.20 4.39 -24.39
C TYR A 103 7.48 5.24 -23.14
N CYS A 104 8.70 5.77 -23.00
CA CYS A 104 9.15 6.52 -21.82
C CYS A 104 8.98 8.04 -21.92
N ASP A 105 8.10 8.54 -22.79
CA ASP A 105 7.98 9.99 -23.03
C ASP A 105 7.71 10.80 -21.76
N ARG A 106 6.87 10.30 -20.84
CA ARG A 106 6.62 10.94 -19.54
C ARG A 106 7.88 11.02 -18.68
N TYR A 107 8.66 9.95 -18.62
CA TYR A 107 9.91 9.90 -17.87
C TYR A 107 10.90 10.94 -18.41
N TRP A 108 11.12 10.94 -19.73
CA TRP A 108 12.04 11.87 -20.37
C TRP A 108 11.57 13.32 -20.30
N THR A 109 10.27 13.57 -20.41
CA THR A 109 9.68 14.90 -20.26
C THR A 109 9.93 15.45 -18.86
N ALA A 110 9.55 14.71 -17.82
CA ALA A 110 9.78 15.12 -16.42
C ALA A 110 11.28 15.33 -16.15
N ARG A 111 12.11 14.36 -16.56
CA ARG A 111 13.55 14.42 -16.38
C ARG A 111 14.17 15.65 -17.06
N SER A 112 13.79 15.92 -18.31
CA SER A 112 14.30 17.07 -19.05
C SER A 112 13.90 18.39 -18.38
N MET A 113 12.67 18.50 -17.87
CA MET A 113 12.22 19.69 -17.14
C MET A 113 13.01 19.90 -15.84
N PHE A 114 13.33 18.83 -15.10
CA PHE A 114 14.19 18.91 -13.93
C PHE A 114 15.64 19.31 -14.28
N GLU A 115 16.22 18.71 -15.32
CA GLU A 115 17.59 18.98 -15.76
C GLU A 115 17.77 20.43 -16.25
N ASN A 116 16.74 21.00 -16.88
CA ASN A 116 16.76 22.35 -17.42
C ASN A 116 16.29 23.44 -16.44
N SER A 117 15.88 23.07 -15.22
CA SER A 117 15.52 24.04 -14.19
C SER A 117 16.73 24.42 -13.34
N ASP A 118 16.78 25.66 -12.86
CA ASP A 118 17.79 26.12 -11.90
C ASP A 118 17.40 25.86 -10.44
N SER A 119 16.11 25.62 -10.17
CA SER A 119 15.57 25.40 -8.81
C SER A 119 14.40 24.43 -8.80
N ILE A 120 14.17 23.77 -7.66
CA ILE A 120 13.00 22.92 -7.45
C ILE A 120 11.95 23.73 -6.70
N SER A 121 10.74 23.82 -7.25
CA SER A 121 9.62 24.59 -6.69
C SER A 121 8.29 23.86 -6.92
N VAL A 122 7.25 24.23 -6.17
CA VAL A 122 5.88 23.73 -6.37
C VAL A 122 5.39 24.03 -7.80
N ASP A 123 5.71 25.20 -8.33
CA ASP A 123 5.34 25.56 -9.71
C ASP A 123 6.00 24.64 -10.74
N LEU A 124 7.29 24.34 -10.60
CA LEU A 124 7.97 23.39 -11.50
C LEU A 124 7.33 22.00 -11.42
N MET A 125 7.02 21.53 -10.20
CA MET A 125 6.35 20.24 -10.00
C MET A 125 4.98 20.22 -10.68
N ARG A 126 4.19 21.29 -10.55
CA ARG A 126 2.90 21.44 -11.23
C ARG A 126 3.06 21.41 -12.74
N ASP A 127 4.03 22.14 -13.28
CA ASP A 127 4.28 22.18 -14.72
C ASP A 127 4.70 20.81 -15.26
N ILE A 128 5.48 20.04 -14.49
CA ILE A 128 5.83 18.65 -14.82
C ILE A 128 4.59 17.76 -14.83
N LEU A 129 3.69 17.90 -13.85
CA LEU A 129 2.44 17.14 -13.81
C LEU A 129 1.54 17.47 -15.02
N ILE A 130 1.46 18.75 -15.41
CA ILE A 130 0.76 19.17 -16.64
C ILE A 130 1.40 18.53 -17.88
N ALA A 131 2.74 18.50 -17.96
CA ALA A 131 3.45 17.97 -19.12
C ALA A 131 3.42 16.45 -19.22
N THR A 132 3.10 15.75 -18.14
CA THR A 132 3.15 14.28 -18.06
C THR A 132 1.82 13.61 -17.78
N GLN A 133 0.74 14.37 -17.65
CA GLN A 133 -0.61 13.80 -17.53
C GLN A 133 -0.99 13.01 -18.79
N LEU A 134 -1.87 12.02 -18.59
CA LEU A 134 -2.47 11.25 -19.67
C LEU A 134 -3.96 11.55 -19.78
N GLU A 135 -4.43 11.68 -21.01
CA GLU A 135 -5.84 11.66 -21.39
C GLU A 135 -6.15 10.32 -22.11
N GLY A 136 -7.43 9.98 -22.28
CA GLY A 136 -7.85 8.76 -23.00
C GLY A 136 -8.31 7.64 -22.07
N ASP A 137 -7.95 6.40 -22.39
CA ASP A 137 -8.49 5.18 -21.76
C ASP A 137 -8.06 5.02 -20.28
N TYR A 138 -6.86 5.49 -19.94
CA TYR A 138 -6.32 5.49 -18.58
C TYR A 138 -5.91 6.91 -18.16
N PRO A 139 -6.88 7.82 -17.96
CA PRO A 139 -6.57 9.22 -17.76
C PRO A 139 -6.04 9.46 -16.34
N THR A 140 -5.16 10.44 -16.20
CA THR A 140 -4.70 10.95 -14.90
C THR A 140 -5.89 11.46 -14.08
N GLN A 141 -6.24 10.73 -13.02
CA GLN A 141 -7.44 11.02 -12.22
C GLN A 141 -7.23 12.18 -11.24
N TYR A 142 -6.05 12.27 -10.66
CA TYR A 142 -5.65 13.32 -9.73
C TYR A 142 -4.14 13.49 -9.79
N SER A 143 -3.64 14.55 -9.18
CA SER A 143 -2.20 14.78 -9.05
C SER A 143 -1.90 15.44 -7.72
N THR A 144 -0.79 15.05 -7.11
CA THR A 144 -0.37 15.56 -5.79
C THR A 144 1.06 16.05 -5.80
N ILE A 145 1.33 17.13 -5.06
CA ILE A 145 2.67 17.60 -4.72
C ILE A 145 2.77 17.61 -3.20
N TYR A 146 3.81 17.00 -2.66
CA TYR A 146 4.09 16.97 -1.22
C TYR A 146 5.30 17.85 -0.93
N ASP A 147 5.09 18.98 -0.25
CA ASP A 147 6.18 19.78 0.31
C ASP A 147 6.48 19.27 1.71
N LEU A 148 7.50 18.41 1.81
CA LEU A 148 7.88 17.75 3.05
C LEU A 148 8.60 18.67 4.05
N LYS A 149 9.03 19.86 3.62
CA LYS A 149 9.65 20.84 4.53
C LYS A 149 8.61 21.69 5.22
N GLU A 150 7.60 22.09 4.46
CA GLU A 150 6.49 22.92 4.95
C GLU A 150 5.29 22.09 5.42
N ASN A 151 5.34 20.75 5.31
CA ASN A 151 4.24 19.83 5.65
C ASN A 151 2.94 20.10 4.87
N LEU A 152 3.07 20.47 3.59
CA LEU A 152 1.93 20.81 2.73
C LEU A 152 1.66 19.75 1.68
N ILE A 153 0.37 19.51 1.42
CA ILE A 153 -0.12 18.66 0.34
C ILE A 153 -0.90 19.53 -0.63
N TYR A 154 -0.46 19.60 -1.89
CA TYR A 154 -1.19 20.24 -2.97
C TYR A 154 -1.89 19.15 -3.78
N LEU A 155 -3.20 19.23 -3.90
CA LEU A 155 -4.04 18.27 -4.61
C LEU A 155 -4.74 18.95 -5.78
N TYR A 156 -4.67 18.32 -6.94
CA TYR A 156 -5.34 18.68 -8.17
C TYR A 156 -6.24 17.52 -8.63
N LEU A 157 -7.40 17.84 -9.17
CA LEU A 157 -8.37 16.84 -9.64
C LEU A 157 -8.48 16.86 -11.17
N PHE A 158 -8.31 15.70 -11.79
CA PHE A 158 -8.65 15.39 -13.18
C PHE A 158 -8.21 16.46 -14.19
N HIS A 159 -6.91 16.49 -14.48
CA HIS A 159 -6.25 17.40 -15.44
C HIS A 159 -6.41 18.90 -15.17
N ASN A 160 -7.15 19.29 -14.12
CA ASN A 160 -7.32 20.67 -13.75
C ASN A 160 -6.22 21.11 -12.78
N PHE A 161 -5.24 21.83 -13.32
CA PHE A 161 -4.14 22.43 -12.55
C PHE A 161 -4.37 23.92 -12.20
N GLU A 162 -5.54 24.47 -12.55
CA GLU A 162 -5.95 25.83 -12.17
C GLU A 162 -6.58 25.87 -10.77
N GLU A 163 -7.16 24.75 -10.34
CA GLU A 163 -7.79 24.62 -9.03
C GLU A 163 -7.01 23.66 -8.15
N VAL A 164 -6.46 24.18 -7.05
CA VAL A 164 -5.69 23.42 -6.06
C VAL A 164 -6.40 23.37 -4.72
N ARG A 165 -6.30 22.24 -4.04
CA ARG A 165 -6.59 22.11 -2.61
C ARG A 165 -5.28 21.93 -1.87
N ILE A 166 -5.01 22.81 -0.92
CA ILE A 166 -3.79 22.79 -0.12
C ILE A 166 -4.18 22.35 1.29
N PHE A 167 -3.50 21.31 1.79
CA PHE A 167 -3.68 20.80 3.14
C PHE A 167 -2.40 21.03 3.92
N ASP A 168 -2.53 21.61 5.11
CA ASP A 168 -1.50 21.61 6.14
C ASP A 168 -1.65 20.32 6.96
N LEU A 169 -0.61 19.48 6.97
CA LEU A 169 -0.70 18.17 7.61
C LEU A 169 -0.91 18.28 9.12
N ASP A 170 -0.32 19.27 9.79
CA ASP A 170 -0.47 19.44 11.23
C ASP A 170 -1.91 19.85 11.57
N GLU A 171 -2.51 20.74 10.75
CA GLU A 171 -3.92 21.10 10.87
C GLU A 171 -4.86 19.91 10.63
N GLU A 172 -4.59 19.06 9.63
CA GLU A 172 -5.38 17.87 9.36
C GLU A 172 -5.27 16.85 10.50
N LEU A 173 -4.05 16.57 11.00
CA LEU A 173 -3.84 15.63 12.10
C LEU A 173 -4.51 16.10 13.39
N ALA A 174 -4.55 17.42 13.66
CA ALA A 174 -5.22 17.99 14.82
C ALA A 174 -6.75 17.74 14.84
N LYS A 175 -7.37 17.47 13.68
CA LYS A 175 -8.80 17.09 13.57
C LYS A 175 -9.07 15.65 14.05
N GLY A 176 -8.03 14.88 14.34
CA GLY A 176 -8.13 13.47 14.70
C GLY A 176 -8.44 12.58 13.49
N TYR A 177 -8.83 11.33 13.74
CA TYR A 177 -9.13 10.39 12.67
C TYR A 177 -10.32 10.86 11.83
N HIS A 178 -10.07 11.09 10.54
CA HIS A 178 -11.10 11.46 9.58
C HIS A 178 -10.68 11.02 8.17
N VAL A 179 -11.63 11.03 7.24
CA VAL A 179 -11.43 10.68 5.84
C VAL A 179 -12.11 11.74 4.98
N LEU A 180 -11.40 12.21 3.95
CA LEU A 180 -11.93 13.12 2.95
C LEU A 180 -12.17 12.35 1.65
N ARG A 181 -13.34 12.56 1.07
CA ARG A 181 -13.66 12.07 -0.28
C ARG A 181 -13.21 13.13 -1.28
N MET A 182 -12.30 12.78 -2.17
CA MET A 182 -11.66 13.70 -3.11
C MET A 182 -12.67 14.46 -3.96
N GLU A 183 -13.70 13.77 -4.46
CA GLU A 183 -14.79 14.35 -5.22
C GLU A 183 -15.50 15.48 -4.45
N ASN A 184 -15.67 15.34 -3.13
CA ASN A 184 -16.36 16.36 -2.33
C ASN A 184 -15.51 17.61 -2.08
N LEU A 185 -14.24 17.61 -2.49
CA LEU A 185 -13.33 18.72 -2.28
C LEU A 185 -13.37 19.73 -3.43
N PHE A 186 -13.89 19.38 -4.61
CA PHE A 186 -13.82 20.20 -5.82
C PHE A 186 -15.20 20.49 -6.41
N ASP A 187 -15.29 21.58 -7.20
CA ASP A 187 -16.53 21.99 -7.86
C ASP A 187 -17.05 20.93 -8.85
N ASP A 188 -18.36 20.74 -8.88
CA ASP A 188 -19.03 19.71 -9.68
C ASP A 188 -19.00 19.97 -11.20
N THR A 189 -18.43 21.09 -11.61
CA THR A 189 -18.25 21.52 -13.00
C THR A 189 -16.98 20.96 -13.65
N LEU A 190 -16.09 20.31 -12.90
CA LEU A 190 -14.85 19.76 -13.46
C LEU A 190 -15.10 18.59 -14.41
N GLY A 191 -14.18 18.41 -15.37
CA GLY A 191 -14.19 17.31 -16.33
C GLY A 191 -14.30 15.93 -15.66
N TYR A 192 -13.79 15.82 -14.43
CA TYR A 192 -13.94 14.66 -13.56
C TYR A 192 -15.38 14.16 -13.49
N TYR A 193 -16.34 15.07 -13.31
CA TYR A 193 -17.74 14.68 -13.09
C TYR A 193 -18.42 14.20 -14.38
N VAL A 194 -17.95 14.65 -15.54
CA VAL A 194 -18.37 14.09 -16.82
C VAL A 194 -17.82 12.67 -16.95
N PHE A 195 -16.51 12.49 -16.77
CA PHE A 195 -15.85 11.19 -16.79
C PHE A 195 -16.51 10.19 -15.81
N ALA A 196 -16.66 10.58 -14.54
CA ALA A 196 -17.24 9.75 -13.50
C ALA A 196 -18.71 9.40 -13.75
N ARG A 197 -19.48 10.24 -14.47
CA ARG A 197 -20.85 9.89 -14.89
C ARG A 197 -20.83 8.88 -16.04
N THR A 198 -19.95 9.06 -17.02
CA THR A 198 -19.79 8.12 -18.14
C THR A 198 -19.37 6.74 -17.63
N GLU A 199 -18.39 6.66 -16.74
CA GLU A 199 -17.94 5.38 -16.16
C GLU A 199 -19.02 4.71 -15.32
N ARG A 200 -19.79 5.48 -14.54
CA ARG A 200 -20.96 4.95 -13.84
C ARG A 200 -22.02 4.40 -14.81
N GLY A 201 -22.21 5.03 -15.96
CA GLY A 201 -23.08 4.53 -17.03
C GLY A 201 -22.59 3.21 -17.60
N ARG A 202 -21.31 3.14 -17.99
CA ARG A 202 -20.67 1.91 -18.48
C ARG A 202 -20.76 0.76 -17.48
N GLN A 203 -20.47 1.05 -16.20
CA GLN A 203 -20.60 0.05 -15.14
C GLN A 203 -22.06 -0.37 -14.91
N ALA A 204 -23.02 0.54 -15.03
CA ALA A 204 -24.43 0.19 -14.92
C ALA A 204 -24.90 -0.72 -16.08
N GLU A 205 -24.36 -0.52 -17.28
CA GLU A 205 -24.61 -1.40 -18.44
C GLU A 205 -24.04 -2.80 -18.20
N ILE A 206 -22.77 -2.92 -17.79
CA ILE A 206 -22.16 -4.22 -17.44
C ILE A 206 -22.96 -4.88 -16.31
N ARG A 207 -23.29 -4.11 -15.27
CA ARG A 207 -24.07 -4.59 -14.14
C ARG A 207 -25.46 -5.07 -14.56
N ALA A 208 -26.04 -4.59 -15.66
CA ALA A 208 -27.36 -5.05 -16.11
C ALA A 208 -27.36 -6.51 -16.62
N ASP A 209 -26.19 -7.05 -16.96
CA ASP A 209 -26.02 -8.46 -17.30
C ASP A 209 -25.96 -9.35 -16.05
N TYR A 210 -25.71 -8.76 -14.87
CA TYR A 210 -25.73 -9.42 -13.58
C TYR A 210 -27.03 -9.06 -12.84
N TYR A 211 -27.69 -10.03 -12.23
CA TYR A 211 -28.90 -9.78 -11.43
C TYR A 211 -28.56 -10.01 -9.96
N PRO A 212 -28.17 -8.97 -9.20
CA PRO A 212 -27.86 -9.15 -7.80
C PRO A 212 -29.06 -9.72 -7.06
N VAL A 213 -28.83 -10.75 -6.25
CA VAL A 213 -29.85 -11.35 -5.39
C VAL A 213 -29.66 -10.91 -3.96
N GLU A 214 -30.76 -10.74 -3.22
CA GLU A 214 -30.66 -10.52 -1.78
C GLU A 214 -30.49 -11.87 -1.09
N LEU A 215 -29.38 -12.03 -0.36
CA LEU A 215 -29.05 -13.25 0.37
C LEU A 215 -29.04 -13.00 1.88
N ASP A 216 -29.36 -14.03 2.65
CA ASP A 216 -29.18 -13.99 4.09
C ASP A 216 -27.68 -13.97 4.41
N SER A 217 -27.23 -12.96 5.16
CA SER A 217 -25.84 -12.83 5.59
C SER A 217 -25.30 -14.04 6.37
N GLU A 218 -26.17 -14.89 6.94
CA GLU A 218 -25.74 -16.12 7.62
C GLU A 218 -24.95 -17.06 6.71
N ILE A 219 -25.25 -17.11 5.41
CA ILE A 219 -24.56 -18.00 4.46
C ILE A 219 -23.10 -17.59 4.26
N TYR A 220 -22.77 -16.31 4.45
CA TYR A 220 -21.44 -15.77 4.19
C TYR A 220 -20.37 -16.37 5.10
N SER A 221 -20.78 -16.83 6.30
CA SER A 221 -19.89 -17.51 7.23
C SER A 221 -19.18 -18.72 6.60
N ALA A 222 -19.82 -19.40 5.66
CA ALA A 222 -19.25 -20.53 4.95
C ALA A 222 -18.10 -20.13 4.02
N TYR A 223 -18.05 -18.89 3.55
CA TYR A 223 -17.05 -18.39 2.59
C TYR A 223 -15.84 -17.71 3.26
N LEU A 224 -15.91 -17.36 4.55
CA LEU A 224 -14.84 -16.63 5.21
C LEU A 224 -13.56 -17.48 5.31
N GLY A 225 -12.42 -16.84 5.05
CA GLY A 225 -11.11 -17.48 5.22
C GLY A 225 -10.08 -17.03 4.19
N ASP A 226 -8.90 -17.62 4.31
CA ASP A 226 -7.75 -17.32 3.44
C ASP A 226 -7.64 -18.38 2.34
N TYR A 227 -7.37 -17.95 1.13
CA TYR A 227 -7.40 -18.74 -0.09
C TYR A 227 -6.13 -18.54 -0.91
N LEU A 228 -5.49 -19.62 -1.31
CA LEU A 228 -4.28 -19.64 -2.12
C LEU A 228 -4.60 -20.11 -3.54
N GLY A 229 -4.18 -19.33 -4.52
CA GLY A 229 -4.28 -19.62 -5.94
C GLY A 229 -3.16 -20.54 -6.42
N PRO A 230 -3.12 -20.82 -7.73
CA PRO A 230 -2.11 -21.71 -8.30
C PRO A 230 -0.71 -21.07 -8.28
N GLU A 231 0.34 -21.88 -8.11
CA GLU A 231 1.73 -21.40 -7.97
C GLU A 231 2.27 -20.67 -9.21
N ASP A 232 1.66 -20.91 -10.37
CA ASP A 232 1.95 -20.33 -11.68
C ASP A 232 0.97 -19.21 -12.07
N LEU A 233 0.16 -18.74 -11.13
CA LEU A 233 -0.70 -17.59 -11.35
C LEU A 233 0.14 -16.35 -11.66
N ASP A 234 0.10 -15.89 -12.91
CA ASP A 234 0.73 -14.64 -13.34
C ASP A 234 -0.11 -13.42 -12.97
N MET A 235 -0.61 -13.41 -11.73
CA MET A 235 -1.33 -12.28 -11.15
C MET A 235 -0.50 -11.67 -10.03
N ALA A 236 -0.81 -10.41 -9.75
CA ALA A 236 -0.22 -9.65 -8.65
C ALA A 236 -0.32 -10.34 -7.28
N PHE A 237 -1.38 -11.14 -7.08
CA PHE A 237 -1.68 -11.76 -5.80
C PHE A 237 -2.19 -13.18 -6.02
N ASP A 238 -1.45 -14.13 -5.45
CA ASP A 238 -1.81 -15.55 -5.35
C ASP A 238 -2.58 -15.85 -4.05
N HIS A 239 -2.77 -14.85 -3.18
CA HIS A 239 -3.38 -15.02 -1.87
C HIS A 239 -4.46 -13.98 -1.61
N TYR A 240 -5.68 -14.47 -1.40
CA TYR A 240 -6.84 -13.66 -1.06
C TYR A 240 -7.43 -14.06 0.28
N SER A 241 -8.06 -13.11 0.96
CA SER A 241 -8.92 -13.40 2.12
C SER A 241 -10.35 -12.98 1.83
N VAL A 242 -11.30 -13.87 2.05
CA VAL A 242 -12.72 -13.54 1.99
C VAL A 242 -13.16 -13.16 3.40
N ASP A 243 -13.70 -11.95 3.54
CA ASP A 243 -14.10 -11.40 4.83
C ASP A 243 -15.45 -10.68 4.73
N PHE A 244 -15.98 -10.26 5.88
CA PHE A 244 -17.23 -9.54 6.01
C PHE A 244 -16.97 -8.12 6.52
N VAL A 245 -17.27 -7.11 5.70
CA VAL A 245 -17.01 -5.70 6.02
C VAL A 245 -18.28 -4.89 5.77
N ASN A 246 -18.76 -4.19 6.81
CA ASN A 246 -19.92 -3.30 6.74
C ASN A 246 -21.21 -3.92 6.17
N GLY A 247 -21.41 -5.23 6.36
CA GLY A 247 -22.59 -5.92 5.84
C GLY A 247 -22.39 -6.59 4.48
N ASP A 248 -21.23 -6.40 3.85
CA ASP A 248 -20.91 -6.94 2.53
C ASP A 248 -19.81 -8.01 2.62
N LEU A 249 -19.92 -9.04 1.78
CA LEU A 249 -18.82 -9.97 1.53
C LEU A 249 -17.76 -9.26 0.67
N VAL A 250 -16.49 -9.43 1.01
CA VAL A 250 -15.38 -8.77 0.31
C VAL A 250 -14.24 -9.73 0.05
N LEU A 251 -13.60 -9.60 -1.11
CA LEU A 251 -12.33 -10.23 -1.43
C LEU A 251 -11.19 -9.26 -1.10
N LYS A 252 -10.32 -9.63 -0.17
CA LYS A 252 -9.17 -8.83 0.27
C LYS A 252 -7.91 -9.31 -0.41
N LEU A 253 -7.19 -8.37 -1.02
CA LEU A 253 -5.84 -8.58 -1.54
C LEU A 253 -4.88 -8.63 -0.34
N ILE A 254 -4.20 -9.76 -0.16
CA ILE A 254 -3.15 -9.88 0.86
C ILE A 254 -1.81 -9.55 0.18
N PRO A 255 -1.00 -8.61 0.71
CA PRO A 255 -1.08 -8.06 2.06
C PRO A 255 -1.64 -6.62 2.17
N ASP A 256 -2.05 -6.02 1.06
CA ASP A 256 -2.34 -4.59 0.96
C ASP A 256 -3.70 -4.17 1.52
N LYS A 257 -4.53 -5.13 1.93
CA LYS A 257 -5.85 -4.92 2.56
C LYS A 257 -6.83 -4.11 1.71
N ALA A 258 -6.51 -3.85 0.44
CA ALA A 258 -7.49 -3.40 -0.54
C ALA A 258 -8.55 -4.50 -0.66
N TRP A 259 -9.82 -4.09 -0.64
CA TRP A 259 -10.94 -5.00 -0.58
C TRP A 259 -11.94 -4.68 -1.68
N MET A 260 -12.38 -5.73 -2.34
CA MET A 260 -13.28 -5.70 -3.47
C MET A 260 -14.61 -6.26 -3.01
N LYS A 261 -15.65 -5.43 -3.03
CA LYS A 261 -17.00 -5.87 -2.68
C LYS A 261 -17.44 -6.95 -3.66
N LEU A 262 -17.97 -8.05 -3.13
CA LEU A 262 -18.56 -9.15 -3.87
C LEU A 262 -20.08 -9.00 -3.84
N GLU A 263 -20.68 -8.78 -5.00
CA GLU A 263 -22.12 -8.70 -5.17
C GLU A 263 -22.66 -10.08 -5.55
N PRO A 264 -23.61 -10.66 -4.81
CA PRO A 264 -24.13 -12.00 -5.08
C PRO A 264 -25.03 -12.06 -6.32
N THR A 265 -24.83 -13.05 -7.19
CA THR A 265 -25.79 -13.40 -8.28
C THR A 265 -26.56 -14.69 -7.99
N SER A 266 -26.01 -15.56 -7.15
CA SER A 266 -26.67 -16.74 -6.60
C SER A 266 -26.11 -17.06 -5.22
N GLU A 267 -26.54 -18.15 -4.58
CA GLU A 267 -26.00 -18.56 -3.27
C GLU A 267 -24.48 -18.78 -3.33
N THR A 268 -23.93 -19.24 -4.46
CA THR A 268 -22.51 -19.58 -4.60
C THR A 268 -21.73 -18.70 -5.56
N GLU A 269 -22.41 -17.87 -6.34
CA GLU A 269 -21.80 -17.04 -7.36
C GLU A 269 -21.89 -15.56 -6.99
N PHE A 270 -20.79 -14.88 -7.17
CA PHE A 270 -20.61 -13.47 -6.86
C PHE A 270 -19.87 -12.80 -8.01
N PHE A 271 -20.04 -11.50 -8.16
CA PHE A 271 -19.26 -10.71 -9.10
C PHE A 271 -18.67 -9.48 -8.42
N HIS A 272 -17.55 -9.03 -8.94
CA HIS A 272 -16.96 -7.75 -8.63
C HIS A 272 -16.94 -6.89 -9.89
N LEU A 273 -17.24 -5.61 -9.73
CA LEU A 273 -17.16 -4.63 -10.81
C LEU A 273 -16.53 -3.34 -10.30
N SER A 274 -15.43 -2.95 -10.93
CA SER A 274 -14.76 -1.67 -10.68
C SER A 274 -14.43 -0.96 -11.99
N PHE A 275 -13.69 0.14 -11.90
CA PHE A 275 -13.17 0.82 -13.09
C PHE A 275 -12.06 -0.01 -13.76
N PHE A 276 -11.22 -0.68 -12.96
CA PHE A 276 -10.02 -1.37 -13.43
C PHE A 276 -10.26 -2.83 -13.79
N ASP A 277 -11.21 -3.47 -13.11
CA ASP A 277 -11.37 -4.91 -13.20
C ASP A 277 -12.82 -5.33 -13.00
N HIS A 278 -13.18 -6.45 -13.62
CA HIS A 278 -14.43 -7.17 -13.44
C HIS A 278 -14.14 -8.66 -13.48
N PHE A 279 -14.63 -9.37 -12.47
CA PHE A 279 -14.47 -10.82 -12.37
C PHE A 279 -15.66 -11.42 -11.65
N GLU A 280 -15.84 -12.71 -11.86
CA GLU A 280 -16.80 -13.54 -11.16
C GLU A 280 -16.06 -14.46 -10.18
N ILE A 281 -16.70 -14.76 -9.05
CA ILE A 281 -16.26 -15.76 -8.09
C ILE A 281 -17.35 -16.79 -7.94
N THR A 282 -17.01 -18.05 -8.17
CA THR A 282 -17.86 -19.21 -7.87
C THR A 282 -17.28 -19.97 -6.69
N PHE A 283 -17.91 -19.87 -5.53
CA PHE A 283 -17.56 -20.68 -4.36
C PHE A 283 -17.96 -22.14 -4.58
N LEU A 284 -17.13 -23.06 -4.11
CA LEU A 284 -17.29 -24.50 -4.29
C LEU A 284 -17.71 -25.16 -2.96
N PRO A 285 -19.01 -25.18 -2.61
CA PRO A 285 -19.48 -25.82 -1.38
C PRO A 285 -19.44 -27.34 -1.50
N GLU A 286 -19.03 -27.99 -0.41
CA GLU A 286 -19.12 -29.43 -0.22
C GLU A 286 -20.48 -29.84 0.35
N GLY A 287 -20.78 -31.14 0.36
CA GLY A 287 -22.07 -31.68 0.83
C GLY A 287 -22.38 -31.40 2.31
N ASN A 288 -21.42 -30.90 3.09
CA ASN A 288 -21.59 -30.46 4.49
C ASN A 288 -21.82 -28.94 4.64
N GLY A 289 -21.82 -28.18 3.54
CA GLY A 289 -21.95 -26.72 3.53
C GLY A 289 -20.64 -25.95 3.76
N GLU A 290 -19.50 -26.63 3.93
CA GLU A 290 -18.19 -25.98 3.97
C GLU A 290 -17.72 -25.63 2.55
N VAL A 291 -16.96 -24.56 2.41
CA VAL A 291 -16.41 -24.11 1.12
C VAL A 291 -14.90 -24.22 1.16
N ASN A 292 -14.33 -25.17 0.42
CA ASN A 292 -12.89 -25.42 0.42
C ASN A 292 -12.13 -24.73 -0.70
N GLY A 293 -12.83 -23.99 -1.56
CA GLY A 293 -12.21 -23.21 -2.62
C GLY A 293 -13.22 -22.33 -3.36
N PHE A 294 -12.70 -21.54 -4.29
CA PHE A 294 -13.50 -20.81 -5.26
C PHE A 294 -12.79 -20.78 -6.61
N ILE A 295 -13.55 -20.54 -7.67
CA ILE A 295 -13.04 -20.23 -9.01
C ILE A 295 -13.19 -18.73 -9.22
N LEU A 296 -12.11 -18.05 -9.60
CA LEU A 296 -12.16 -16.68 -10.08
C LEU A 296 -12.13 -16.71 -11.61
N SER A 297 -13.13 -16.11 -12.24
CA SER A 297 -13.26 -16.06 -13.70
C SER A 297 -13.18 -14.61 -14.18
N ASN A 298 -12.29 -14.34 -15.12
CA ASN A 298 -12.14 -13.02 -15.74
C ASN A 298 -11.84 -13.14 -17.25
N ALA A 299 -11.42 -12.05 -17.89
CA ALA A 299 -11.10 -12.04 -19.31
C ALA A 299 -9.90 -12.94 -19.70
N ASP A 300 -9.01 -13.24 -18.75
CA ASP A 300 -7.80 -14.02 -18.96
C ASP A 300 -8.01 -15.52 -18.72
N GLY A 301 -9.03 -15.89 -17.95
CA GLY A 301 -9.46 -17.27 -17.76
C GLY A 301 -10.08 -17.57 -16.40
N ASP A 302 -10.08 -18.85 -16.06
CA ASP A 302 -10.58 -19.38 -14.78
C ASP A 302 -9.40 -19.82 -13.90
N TYR A 303 -9.41 -19.40 -12.65
CA TYR A 303 -8.34 -19.67 -11.68
C TYR A 303 -8.93 -20.27 -10.41
N GLU A 304 -8.43 -21.45 -10.03
CA GLU A 304 -8.88 -22.16 -8.83
C GLU A 304 -8.08 -21.73 -7.59
N PHE A 305 -8.78 -21.27 -6.57
CA PHE A 305 -8.23 -20.90 -5.28
C PHE A 305 -8.69 -21.89 -4.22
N GLN A 306 -7.74 -22.37 -3.41
CA GLN A 306 -7.97 -23.35 -2.36
C GLN A 306 -7.87 -22.71 -0.99
N ARG A 307 -8.84 -23.01 -0.11
CA ARG A 307 -8.83 -22.54 1.26
C ARG A 307 -7.60 -23.08 1.98
N THR A 308 -6.81 -22.17 2.52
CA THR A 308 -5.71 -22.52 3.40
C THR A 308 -6.28 -22.98 4.74
N SER A 309 -5.95 -24.20 5.16
CA SER A 309 -6.26 -24.63 6.52
C SER A 309 -5.38 -23.82 7.48
N LEU A 310 -5.99 -23.01 8.35
CA LEU A 310 -5.32 -22.30 9.45
C LEU A 310 -4.55 -23.25 10.41
N GLN A 311 -4.68 -24.57 10.23
CA GLN A 311 -4.05 -25.59 11.06
C GLN A 311 -2.58 -25.87 10.69
N ALA A 312 -2.16 -25.64 9.44
CA ALA A 312 -0.79 -25.96 9.00
C ALA A 312 0.29 -24.95 9.46
N GLN A 313 -0.09 -23.73 9.82
CA GLN A 313 0.86 -22.73 10.37
C GLN A 313 1.00 -22.81 11.90
N ALA A 314 -0.03 -23.25 12.62
CA ALA A 314 0.04 -23.46 14.06
C ALA A 314 0.95 -24.64 14.44
N ASP A 315 0.89 -25.74 13.67
CA ASP A 315 1.70 -26.95 13.95
C ASP A 315 3.21 -26.75 13.69
N LYS A 316 3.60 -25.74 12.91
CA LYS A 316 5.01 -25.36 12.72
C LYS A 316 5.55 -24.46 13.85
N GLU A 317 4.70 -23.75 14.56
CA GLU A 317 5.10 -22.94 15.73
C GLU A 317 5.08 -23.73 17.05
N GLU A 318 4.20 -24.74 17.17
CA GLU A 318 4.04 -25.52 18.41
C GLU A 318 5.18 -26.51 18.69
N THR A 319 6.11 -26.70 17.75
CA THR A 319 7.30 -27.56 17.94
C THR A 319 8.53 -26.82 18.46
N ARG A 320 8.48 -25.50 18.67
CA ARG A 320 9.55 -24.78 19.39
C ARG A 320 9.33 -24.92 20.90
N PRO A 321 10.25 -25.55 21.66
CA PRO A 321 10.08 -25.66 23.10
C PRO A 321 10.02 -24.26 23.70
N VAL A 322 8.89 -23.96 24.35
CA VAL A 322 8.74 -22.74 25.16
C VAL A 322 9.78 -22.83 26.29
N THR A 323 10.86 -22.08 26.15
CA THR A 323 11.91 -22.03 27.18
C THR A 323 11.48 -21.06 28.28
N PHE A 324 11.96 -21.26 29.51
CA PHE A 324 11.77 -20.30 30.59
C PHE A 324 12.15 -18.87 30.16
N TRP A 325 13.17 -18.73 29.30
CA TRP A 325 13.62 -17.46 28.75
C TRP A 325 12.60 -16.81 27.80
N SER A 326 11.90 -17.55 26.94
CA SER A 326 10.91 -16.95 26.04
C SER A 326 9.70 -16.40 26.81
N VAL A 327 9.26 -17.11 27.86
CA VAL A 327 8.18 -16.64 28.75
C VAL A 327 8.63 -15.43 29.57
N LEU A 328 9.87 -15.44 30.06
CA LEU A 328 10.43 -14.32 30.81
C LEU A 328 10.57 -13.07 29.93
N TRP A 329 11.04 -13.22 28.69
CA TRP A 329 11.18 -12.12 27.73
C TRP A 329 9.83 -11.53 27.31
N ASP A 330 8.81 -12.34 27.05
CA ASP A 330 7.46 -11.82 26.75
C ASP A 330 6.87 -11.06 27.95
N LYS A 331 7.07 -11.56 29.18
CA LYS A 331 6.66 -10.83 30.39
C LYS A 331 7.42 -9.51 30.58
N ILE A 332 8.73 -9.49 30.33
CA ILE A 332 9.54 -8.26 30.41
C ILE A 332 9.11 -7.27 29.32
N TRP A 333 8.84 -7.75 28.11
CA TRP A 333 8.42 -6.91 26.98
C TRP A 333 7.01 -6.34 27.15
N ARG A 334 6.07 -7.12 27.71
CA ARG A 334 4.75 -6.61 28.10
C ARG A 334 4.85 -5.61 29.25
N PHE A 335 5.71 -5.88 30.23
CA PHE A 335 5.96 -4.95 31.34
C PHE A 335 6.59 -3.64 30.86
N SER A 336 7.49 -3.68 29.87
CA SER A 336 8.16 -2.48 29.34
C SER A 336 7.23 -1.49 28.64
N ARG A 337 6.07 -1.97 28.17
CA ARG A 337 5.02 -1.15 27.57
C ARG A 337 4.14 -0.42 28.60
N THR A 338 4.26 -0.74 29.89
CA THR A 338 3.47 -0.08 30.95
C THR A 338 4.05 1.29 31.33
N ASN A 339 3.17 2.22 31.72
CA ASN A 339 3.60 3.52 32.26
C ASN A 339 4.48 3.38 33.51
N THR A 340 4.28 2.30 34.29
CA THR A 340 5.10 1.97 35.46
C THR A 340 6.56 1.69 35.10
N PHE A 341 6.81 0.97 34.01
CA PHE A 341 8.18 0.72 33.55
C PHE A 341 8.85 1.99 33.03
N LYS A 342 8.13 2.82 32.27
CA LYS A 342 8.66 4.13 31.81
C LYS A 342 9.06 5.01 32.99
N PHE A 343 8.25 5.02 34.06
CA PHE A 343 8.56 5.77 35.29
C PHE A 343 9.79 5.21 36.03
N LEU A 344 9.92 3.89 36.15
CA LEU A 344 11.09 3.24 36.74
C LEU A 344 12.37 3.49 35.94
N ALA A 345 12.29 3.46 34.60
CA ALA A 345 13.43 3.75 33.72
C ALA A 345 13.93 5.19 33.88
N ILE A 346 13.01 6.16 34.03
CA ILE A 346 13.36 7.56 34.32
C ILE A 346 14.06 7.68 35.68
N ILE A 347 13.55 7.03 36.72
CA ILE A 347 14.19 7.04 38.05
C ILE A 347 15.60 6.44 38.00
N LEU A 348 15.76 5.28 37.35
CA LEU A 348 17.07 4.63 37.19
C LEU A 348 18.04 5.51 36.38
N GLY A 349 17.56 6.17 35.32
CA GLY A 349 18.34 7.13 34.54
C GLY A 349 18.83 8.31 35.39
N LEU A 350 17.97 8.87 36.25
CA LEU A 350 18.32 9.95 37.17
C LEU A 350 19.34 9.50 38.23
N ILE A 351 19.21 8.28 38.77
CA ILE A 351 20.18 7.70 39.71
C ILE A 351 21.53 7.51 39.02
N LEU A 352 21.55 6.97 37.80
CA LEU A 352 22.78 6.75 37.05
C LEU A 352 23.47 8.08 36.73
N LEU A 353 22.70 9.09 36.31
CA LEU A 353 23.19 10.44 36.09
C LEU A 353 23.81 11.04 37.36
N GLN A 354 23.19 10.82 38.52
CA GLN A 354 23.72 11.27 39.81
C GLN A 354 25.07 10.59 40.13
N PHE A 355 25.22 9.29 39.87
CA PHE A 355 26.50 8.60 40.03
C PHE A 355 27.57 9.11 39.07
N VAL A 356 27.22 9.36 37.81
CA VAL A 356 28.15 9.93 36.82
C VAL A 356 28.60 11.33 37.26
N LEU A 357 27.69 12.17 37.74
CA LEU A 357 28.01 13.51 38.23
C LEU A 357 28.90 13.47 39.49
N GLN A 358 28.66 12.53 40.42
CA GLN A 358 29.52 12.33 41.59
C GLN A 358 30.92 11.85 41.19
N TYR A 359 31.00 10.92 40.24
CA TYR A 359 32.28 10.43 39.72
C TYR A 359 33.07 11.54 39.03
N LEU A 360 32.43 12.31 38.13
CA LEU A 360 33.06 13.46 37.48
C LEU A 360 33.54 14.52 38.50
N LYS A 361 32.78 14.75 39.57
CA LYS A 361 33.17 15.66 40.65
C LYS A 361 34.41 15.16 41.41
N SER A 362 34.56 13.84 41.57
CA SER A 362 35.76 13.25 42.20
C SER A 362 37.01 13.30 41.34
N LEU A 363 36.88 13.50 40.02
CA LEU A 363 38.00 13.69 39.10
C LEU A 363 38.49 15.15 39.01
N LEU A 364 37.73 16.10 39.58
CA LEU A 364 38.01 17.53 39.55
C LEU A 364 38.59 18.08 40.87
N VAL A 365 38.86 17.20 41.84
CA VAL A 365 39.54 17.47 43.13
C VAL A 365 40.81 16.63 43.15
#